data_AF-A0A7J3VC32-F1
#
_entry.id   AF-A0A7J3VC32-F1
#
_cell.length_a   1.000
_cell.length_b   1.000
_cell.length_c   1.000
_cell.angle_alpha   90.00
_cell.angle_beta   90.00
_cell.angle_gamma   90.00
#
_symmetry.space_group_name_H-M   'P 1'
#
loop_
_entity.id
_entity.type
_entity.pdbx_description
1 polymer ?
#
loop_
_entity_poly.entity_id
_entity_poly.type
_entity_poly.pdbx_seq_one_letter_code
_entity_poly.pdbx_strand_id
1 'polypeptide(L)'
;MEIKSILVEVLNSLNRARGLNPPRSDVELAALRWEIYASLQNVLDVVAMVIADLGLKKPSSYAELGKVLYEMKLIDERILETLRLIAVTRNMIAHAYRRLSVMDLDKIVIEILPKTEEIVRKLYEILESKGIDPIDESSVKYVTSLLEEVFKKHNVALAYLFGSRARGCSRPDSDYDIAVIISRAEVTVMDEIKLALDIADALKVPADKVDVVALNNADTMIKAKVLREGVIIYAENENIRKVWERKMYLEVLDSTDLHAIYTARTFSKLRFPCNW
;
A
#
# COMPACT_ATOMS: atom_id res chain seq x y z
N MET A 1 6.05 -12.38 3.75
CA MET A 1 5.59 -11.00 3.98
C MET A 1 6.78 -10.14 3.67
N GLU A 2 6.69 -9.30 2.65
CA GLU A 2 7.84 -8.55 2.14
C GLU A 2 8.10 -7.34 3.04
N ILE A 3 9.30 -7.23 3.62
CA ILE A 3 9.68 -6.19 4.58
C ILE A 3 9.55 -4.77 3.99
N LYS A 4 9.92 -4.56 2.74
CA LYS A 4 9.85 -3.28 2.01
C LYS A 4 8.42 -2.83 1.80
N SER A 5 7.47 -3.74 1.62
CA SER A 5 6.06 -3.39 1.51
C SER A 5 5.52 -2.75 2.80
N ILE A 6 5.98 -3.26 3.95
CA ILE A 6 5.61 -2.74 5.26
C ILE A 6 6.26 -1.38 5.45
N LEU A 7 7.51 -1.18 4.99
CA LEU A 7 8.13 0.15 4.97
C LEU A 7 7.34 1.17 4.14
N VAL A 8 6.80 0.78 2.98
CA VAL A 8 5.92 1.65 2.18
C VAL A 8 4.63 1.96 2.94
N GLU A 9 4.02 0.97 3.59
CA GLU A 9 2.80 1.21 4.37
C GLU A 9 3.05 2.09 5.61
N VAL A 10 4.23 2.02 6.22
CA VAL A 10 4.67 2.99 7.23
C VAL A 10 4.63 4.40 6.64
N LEU A 11 5.28 4.65 5.50
CA LEU A 11 5.31 5.97 4.88
C LEU A 11 3.91 6.48 4.53
N ASN A 12 3.04 5.61 4.02
CA ASN A 12 1.64 5.95 3.74
C ASN A 12 0.89 6.34 5.02
N SER A 13 1.05 5.58 6.09
CA SER A 13 0.44 5.87 7.40
C SER A 13 0.93 7.21 7.97
N LEU A 14 2.24 7.49 7.86
CA LEU A 14 2.81 8.77 8.28
C LEU A 14 2.23 9.96 7.49
N ASN A 15 2.05 9.80 6.17
CA ASN A 15 1.45 10.84 5.33
C ASN A 15 -0.04 11.05 5.65
N ARG A 16 -0.81 9.97 5.88
CA ARG A 16 -2.21 10.07 6.32
C ARG A 16 -2.30 10.76 7.68
N ALA A 17 -1.44 10.41 8.63
CA ALA A 17 -1.38 11.07 9.94
C ALA A 17 -1.10 12.58 9.81
N ARG A 18 -0.17 12.99 8.95
CA ARG A 18 0.07 14.42 8.69
C ARG A 18 -1.14 15.13 8.09
N GLY A 19 -1.82 14.50 7.13
CA GLY A 19 -3.01 15.06 6.49
C GLY A 19 -4.21 15.22 7.44
N LEU A 20 -4.27 14.38 8.48
CA LEU A 20 -5.30 14.41 9.52
C LEU A 20 -4.97 15.38 10.67
N ASN A 21 -3.79 16.01 10.69
CA ASN A 21 -3.38 16.93 11.74
C ASN A 21 -3.43 18.40 11.29
N PRO A 22 -4.10 19.31 12.01
CA PRO A 22 -4.90 19.07 13.21
C PRO A 22 -6.27 18.41 12.88
N PRO A 23 -6.78 17.52 13.75
CA PRO A 23 -8.05 16.83 13.51
C PRO A 23 -9.23 17.78 13.72
N ARG A 24 -10.22 17.70 12.83
CA ARG A 24 -11.41 18.57 12.80
C ARG A 24 -12.64 17.95 13.44
N SER A 25 -12.59 16.65 13.72
CA SER A 25 -13.68 15.87 14.33
C SER A 25 -13.14 14.74 15.21
N ASP A 26 -13.99 14.17 16.06
CA ASP A 26 -13.64 13.00 16.87
C ASP A 26 -13.29 11.78 16.01
N VAL A 27 -13.87 11.68 14.81
CA VAL A 27 -13.55 10.64 13.82
C VAL A 27 -12.15 10.84 13.27
N GLU A 28 -11.80 12.07 12.87
CA GLU A 28 -10.45 12.39 12.41
C GLU A 28 -9.42 12.24 13.53
N LEU A 29 -9.79 12.53 14.78
CA LEU A 29 -8.95 12.30 15.95
C LEU A 29 -8.66 10.82 16.15
N ALA A 30 -9.67 9.96 16.04
CA ALA A 30 -9.51 8.52 16.13
C ALA A 30 -8.67 7.96 14.96
N ALA A 31 -8.89 8.45 13.74
CA ALA A 31 -8.12 8.09 12.57
C ALA A 31 -6.65 8.53 12.72
N LEU A 32 -6.38 9.76 13.16
CA LEU A 32 -5.04 10.26 13.42
C LEU A 32 -4.29 9.37 14.42
N ARG A 33 -4.95 9.01 15.53
CA ARG A 33 -4.38 8.07 16.52
C ARG A 33 -4.03 6.73 15.89
N TRP A 34 -4.93 6.18 15.08
CA TRP A 34 -4.73 4.91 14.41
C TRP A 34 -3.55 4.96 13.44
N GLU A 35 -3.47 5.99 12.59
CA GLU A 35 -2.39 6.13 11.61
C GLU A 35 -1.03 6.29 12.27
N ILE A 36 -0.95 7.06 13.36
CA ILE A 36 0.27 7.15 14.18
C ILE A 36 0.60 5.78 14.76
N TYR A 37 -0.34 5.12 15.44
CA TYR A 37 -0.11 3.81 16.04
C TYR A 37 0.36 2.78 15.00
N ALA A 38 -0.33 2.68 13.87
CA ALA A 38 -0.03 1.75 12.79
C ALA A 38 1.36 2.00 12.22
N SER A 39 1.74 3.25 11.97
CA SER A 39 3.08 3.59 11.48
C SER A 39 4.19 3.14 12.43
N LEU A 40 4.05 3.43 13.74
CA LEU A 40 5.05 3.06 14.75
C LEU A 40 5.11 1.54 14.96
N GLN A 41 3.97 0.86 14.97
CA GLN A 41 3.90 -0.60 15.07
C GLN A 41 4.59 -1.26 13.88
N ASN A 42 4.26 -0.82 12.67
CA ASN A 42 4.78 -1.42 11.43
C ASN A 42 6.31 -1.23 11.32
N VAL A 43 6.87 -0.11 11.79
CA VAL A 43 8.34 0.05 11.88
C VAL A 43 8.95 -1.01 12.78
N LEU A 44 8.38 -1.23 13.96
CA LEU A 44 8.90 -2.21 14.90
C LEU A 44 8.77 -3.65 14.40
N ASP A 45 7.69 -3.95 13.69
CA ASP A 45 7.51 -5.24 13.03
C ASP A 45 8.55 -5.45 11.92
N VAL A 46 8.85 -4.42 11.12
CA VAL A 46 9.96 -4.46 10.16
C VAL A 46 11.29 -4.76 10.85
N VAL A 47 11.60 -4.09 11.96
CA VAL A 47 12.83 -4.37 12.71
C VAL A 47 12.89 -5.83 13.17
N ALA A 48 11.79 -6.35 13.69
CA ALA A 48 11.70 -7.76 14.12
C ALA A 48 11.88 -8.73 12.96
N MET A 49 11.33 -8.42 11.78
CA MET A 49 11.50 -9.22 10.57
C MET A 49 12.95 -9.18 10.07
N VAL A 50 13.59 -8.00 10.02
CA VAL A 50 15.02 -7.88 9.66
C VAL A 50 15.90 -8.72 10.59
N ILE A 51 15.65 -8.67 11.90
CA ILE A 51 16.37 -9.48 12.89
C ILE A 51 16.17 -10.98 12.64
N ALA A 52 14.95 -11.39 12.30
CA ALA A 52 14.63 -12.78 11.99
C ALA A 52 15.33 -13.26 10.71
N ASP A 53 15.31 -12.46 9.64
CA ASP A 53 15.89 -12.79 8.34
C ASP A 53 17.43 -12.82 8.38
N LEU A 54 18.04 -11.99 9.23
CA LEU A 54 19.47 -12.04 9.53
C LEU A 54 19.87 -13.23 10.42
N GLY A 55 18.92 -14.05 10.87
CA GLY A 55 19.17 -15.19 11.76
C GLY A 55 19.66 -14.80 13.16
N LEU A 56 19.37 -13.57 13.60
CA LEU A 56 19.85 -13.04 14.87
C LEU A 56 19.02 -13.53 16.06
N LYS A 57 19.59 -13.45 17.26
CA LYS A 57 18.89 -13.80 18.50
C LYS A 57 17.73 -12.82 18.73
N LYS A 58 16.50 -13.34 18.69
CA LYS A 58 15.27 -12.58 18.89
C LYS A 58 15.17 -12.07 20.34
N PRO A 59 14.95 -10.77 20.56
CA PRO A 59 14.82 -10.23 21.91
C PRO A 59 13.44 -10.53 22.52
N SER A 60 13.30 -10.28 23.82
CA SER A 60 12.08 -10.60 24.58
C SER A 60 10.99 -9.52 24.47
N SER A 61 11.34 -8.33 23.96
CA SER A 61 10.42 -7.20 23.80
C SER A 61 10.78 -6.31 22.61
N TYR A 62 9.80 -5.53 22.13
CA TYR A 62 10.00 -4.56 21.05
C TYR A 62 11.04 -3.48 21.38
N ALA A 63 11.18 -3.10 22.67
CA ALA A 63 12.16 -2.10 23.11
C ALA A 63 13.61 -2.58 23.00
N GLU A 64 13.83 -3.90 22.94
CA GLU A 64 15.15 -4.52 22.82
C GLU A 64 15.57 -4.76 21.37
N LEU A 65 14.68 -4.56 20.38
CA LEU A 65 14.98 -4.78 18.96
C LEU A 65 16.13 -3.91 18.46
N GLY A 66 16.15 -2.63 18.84
CA GLY A 66 17.25 -1.73 18.48
C GLY A 66 18.61 -2.22 19.00
N LYS A 67 18.65 -2.79 20.21
CA LYS A 67 19.90 -3.27 20.81
C LYS A 67 20.55 -4.37 19.97
N VAL A 68 19.74 -5.28 19.42
CA VAL A 68 20.21 -6.36 18.55
C VAL A 68 20.85 -5.81 17.27
N LEU A 69 20.23 -4.83 16.62
CA LEU A 69 20.80 -4.19 15.42
C LEU A 69 22.07 -3.39 15.74
N TYR A 70 22.12 -2.74 16.90
CA TYR A 70 23.27 -1.97 17.36
C TYR A 70 24.49 -2.86 17.64
N GLU A 71 24.28 -3.99 18.33
CA GLU A 71 25.34 -4.98 18.60
C GLU A 71 25.95 -5.54 17.31
N MET A 72 25.14 -5.67 16.24
CA MET A 72 25.58 -6.07 14.91
C MET A 72 26.18 -4.92 14.08
N LYS A 73 26.32 -3.72 14.66
CA LYS A 73 26.83 -2.49 14.00
C LYS A 73 26.04 -2.10 12.75
N LEU A 74 24.76 -2.45 12.69
CA LEU A 74 23.87 -2.11 11.56
C LEU A 74 23.24 -0.72 11.73
N ILE A 75 23.14 -0.25 12.98
CA ILE A 75 22.63 1.07 13.34
C ILE A 75 23.58 1.75 14.33
N ASP A 76 23.48 3.07 14.43
CA ASP A 76 24.21 3.88 15.42
C ASP A 76 23.38 4.06 16.72
N GLU A 77 23.98 4.68 17.73
CA GLU A 77 23.34 4.92 19.05
C GLU A 77 22.12 5.85 18.94
N ARG A 78 22.13 6.79 17.99
CA ARG A 78 21.03 7.72 17.76
C ARG A 78 19.79 7.00 17.21
N ILE A 79 19.98 6.07 16.29
CA ILE A 79 18.92 5.23 15.71
C ILE A 79 18.40 4.23 16.77
N LEU A 80 19.28 3.69 17.62
CA LEU A 80 18.90 2.85 18.77
C LEU A 80 17.94 3.59 19.70
N GLU A 81 18.30 4.79 20.16
CA GLU A 81 17.47 5.59 21.06
C GLU A 81 16.15 6.01 20.40
N THR A 82 16.17 6.25 19.09
CA THR A 82 14.95 6.56 18.32
C THR A 82 14.00 5.36 18.24
N LEU A 83 14.50 4.13 18.01
CA LEU A 83 13.69 2.92 18.04
C LEU A 83 13.07 2.68 19.42
N ARG A 84 13.82 2.96 20.49
CA ARG A 84 13.32 2.89 21.87
C ARG A 84 12.19 3.90 22.10
N LEU A 85 12.36 5.13 21.63
CA LEU A 85 11.34 6.17 21.68
C LEU A 85 10.06 5.76 20.93
N ILE A 86 10.19 5.18 19.74
CA ILE A 86 9.07 4.65 18.94
C ILE A 86 8.32 3.55 19.71
N ALA A 87 9.03 2.59 20.30
CA ALA A 87 8.42 1.50 21.07
C ALA A 87 7.63 1.99 22.27
N VAL A 88 8.19 2.96 23.02
CA VAL A 88 7.49 3.58 24.16
C VAL A 88 6.27 4.38 23.69
N THR A 89 6.41 5.20 22.66
CA THR A 89 5.31 6.02 22.11
C THR A 89 4.16 5.15 21.61
N ARG A 90 4.46 4.09 20.86
CA ARG A 90 3.47 3.10 20.39
C ARG A 90 2.71 2.50 21.56
N ASN A 91 3.41 2.04 22.60
CA ASN A 91 2.77 1.43 23.77
C ASN A 91 1.90 2.44 24.53
N MET A 92 2.35 3.69 24.64
CA MET A 92 1.54 4.75 25.22
C MET A 92 0.24 4.96 24.43
N ILE A 93 0.30 5.05 23.11
CA ILE A 93 -0.90 5.21 22.26
C ILE A 93 -1.84 4.00 22.40
N ALA A 94 -1.29 2.78 22.44
CA ALA A 94 -2.05 1.54 22.59
C ALA A 94 -2.78 1.42 23.94
N HIS A 95 -2.23 1.99 25.02
CA HIS A 95 -2.81 1.88 26.36
C HIS A 95 -3.59 3.13 26.79
N ALA A 96 -3.32 4.30 26.19
CA ALA A 96 -3.87 5.59 26.60
C ALA A 96 -5.20 5.97 25.93
N TYR A 97 -6.00 4.99 25.45
CA TYR A 97 -7.23 5.17 24.65
C TYR A 97 -8.20 6.27 25.14
N ARG A 98 -8.17 6.66 26.43
CA ARG A 98 -9.08 7.65 27.03
C ARG A 98 -8.48 9.03 27.34
N ARG A 99 -7.18 9.29 27.16
CA ARG A 99 -6.54 10.51 27.70
C ARG A 99 -5.66 11.33 26.75
N LEU A 100 -5.31 10.84 25.57
CA LEU A 100 -4.46 11.61 24.65
C LEU A 100 -5.22 12.82 24.08
N SER A 101 -4.80 14.02 24.43
CA SER A 101 -5.38 15.26 23.90
C SER A 101 -4.97 15.48 22.44
N VAL A 102 -5.67 16.39 21.75
CA VAL A 102 -5.27 16.84 20.40
C VAL A 102 -3.83 17.37 20.41
N MET A 103 -3.46 18.10 21.47
CA MET A 103 -2.12 18.65 21.64
C MET A 103 -1.05 17.56 21.78
N ASP A 104 -1.36 16.46 22.45
CA ASP A 104 -0.42 15.34 22.59
C ASP A 104 -0.15 14.68 21.24
N LEU A 105 -1.19 14.50 20.42
CA LEU A 105 -1.06 13.92 19.09
C LEU A 105 -0.33 14.86 18.12
N ASP A 106 -0.60 16.17 18.19
CA ASP A 106 0.10 17.17 17.40
C ASP A 106 1.61 17.14 17.68
N LYS A 107 2.00 17.07 18.96
CA LYS A 107 3.41 16.89 19.34
C LYS A 107 4.01 15.60 18.81
N ILE A 108 3.28 14.48 18.87
CA ILE A 108 3.74 13.22 18.29
C ILE A 108 3.93 13.36 16.77
N VAL A 109 3.02 14.08 16.09
CA VAL A 109 3.12 14.33 14.65
C VAL A 109 4.39 15.11 14.31
N ILE A 110 4.68 16.17 15.07
CA ILE A 110 5.81 17.07 14.82
C ILE A 110 7.14 16.45 15.23
N GLU A 111 7.20 15.76 16.37
CA GLU A 111 8.45 15.32 16.98
C GLU A 111 8.84 13.88 16.61
N ILE A 112 7.86 12.98 16.46
CA ILE A 112 8.09 11.53 16.33
C ILE A 112 8.03 11.07 14.87
N LEU A 113 7.11 11.59 14.05
CA LEU A 113 6.99 11.10 12.67
C LEU A 113 8.24 11.36 11.82
N PRO A 114 8.90 12.55 11.89
CA PRO A 114 10.14 12.77 11.13
C PRO A 114 11.24 11.79 11.53
N LYS A 115 11.34 11.47 12.83
CA LYS A 115 12.29 10.46 13.33
C LYS A 115 11.92 9.06 12.83
N THR A 116 10.63 8.75 12.73
CA THR A 116 10.14 7.49 12.19
C THR A 116 10.49 7.33 10.71
N GLU A 117 10.41 8.39 9.92
CA GLU A 117 10.89 8.38 8.52
C GLU A 117 12.40 8.17 8.41
N GLU A 118 13.18 8.75 9.31
CA GLU A 118 14.62 8.51 9.39
C GLU A 118 14.92 7.02 9.63
N ILE A 119 14.19 6.39 10.54
CA ILE A 119 14.27 4.93 10.77
C ILE A 119 13.92 4.15 9.51
N VAL A 120 12.83 4.50 8.81
CA VAL A 120 12.44 3.83 7.56
C VAL A 120 13.55 3.89 6.52
N ARG A 121 14.17 5.06 6.32
CA ARG A 121 15.32 5.21 5.40
C ARG A 121 16.49 4.32 5.83
N LYS A 122 16.80 4.29 7.12
CA LYS A 122 17.90 3.47 7.63
C LYS A 122 17.65 1.98 7.46
N LEU A 123 16.42 1.53 7.71
CA LEU A 123 16.01 0.15 7.50
C LEU A 123 16.06 -0.23 6.02
N TYR A 124 15.64 0.66 5.13
CA TYR A 124 15.80 0.46 3.68
C TYR A 124 17.27 0.27 3.27
N GLU A 125 18.19 1.12 3.76
CA GLU A 125 19.64 0.95 3.51
C GLU A 125 20.16 -0.42 4.00
N ILE A 126 19.69 -0.88 5.17
CA ILE A 126 20.08 -2.18 5.72
C ILE A 126 19.57 -3.31 4.81
N LEU A 127 18.32 -3.25 4.37
CA LEU A 127 17.72 -4.24 3.46
C LEU A 127 18.51 -4.33 2.14
N GLU A 128 18.82 -3.18 1.53
CA GLU A 128 19.62 -3.13 0.29
C GLU A 128 21.03 -3.70 0.50
N SER A 129 21.72 -3.28 1.56
CA SER A 129 23.10 -3.73 1.82
C SER A 129 23.23 -5.21 2.19
N LYS A 130 22.14 -5.81 2.71
CA LYS A 130 22.10 -7.22 3.13
C LYS A 130 21.40 -8.13 2.12
N GLY A 131 20.84 -7.58 1.05
CA GLY A 131 20.06 -8.35 0.08
C GLY A 131 18.83 -9.01 0.68
N ILE A 132 18.26 -8.41 1.74
CA ILE A 132 17.05 -8.90 2.41
C ILE A 132 15.86 -8.26 1.72
N ASP A 133 14.86 -9.07 1.40
CA ASP A 133 13.63 -8.61 0.76
C ASP A 133 13.89 -7.74 -0.49
N PRO A 134 14.57 -8.27 -1.53
CA PRO A 134 14.57 -7.58 -2.82
C PRO A 134 13.09 -7.35 -3.19
N ILE A 135 12.70 -6.12 -3.57
CA ILE A 135 11.44 -5.94 -4.30
C ILE A 135 11.60 -6.89 -5.46
N ASP A 136 10.76 -7.93 -5.49
CA ASP A 136 11.11 -9.06 -6.31
C ASP A 136 10.74 -8.74 -7.76
N GLU A 137 11.61 -7.96 -8.42
CA GLU A 137 11.68 -7.86 -9.86
C GLU A 137 11.74 -9.28 -10.45
N SER A 138 12.28 -10.29 -9.75
CA SER A 138 12.20 -11.70 -10.16
C SER A 138 10.85 -12.38 -9.91
N SER A 139 10.00 -12.00 -8.94
CA SER A 139 8.64 -12.54 -8.75
C SER A 139 7.69 -11.89 -9.73
N VAL A 140 7.78 -10.57 -9.91
CA VAL A 140 7.04 -9.88 -10.95
C VAL A 140 7.47 -10.42 -12.31
N LYS A 141 8.77 -10.57 -12.59
CA LYS A 141 9.28 -11.15 -13.85
C LYS A 141 9.00 -12.65 -13.99
N TYR A 142 8.92 -13.41 -12.90
CA TYR A 142 8.49 -14.81 -12.90
C TYR A 142 7.00 -14.92 -13.20
N VAL A 143 6.16 -14.12 -12.55
CA VAL A 143 4.72 -14.03 -12.85
C VAL A 143 4.52 -13.54 -14.28
N THR A 144 5.23 -12.50 -14.72
CA THR A 144 5.23 -12.01 -16.10
C THR A 144 5.59 -13.12 -17.08
N SER A 145 6.67 -13.89 -16.82
CA SER A 145 7.11 -14.93 -17.74
C SER A 145 6.19 -16.15 -17.75
N LEU A 146 5.59 -16.52 -16.62
CA LEU A 146 4.62 -17.61 -16.54
C LEU A 146 3.30 -17.25 -17.23
N LEU A 147 2.86 -15.99 -17.12
CA LEU A 147 1.56 -15.55 -17.62
C LEU A 147 1.60 -14.99 -19.04
N GLU A 148 2.78 -14.76 -19.62
CA GLU A 148 2.93 -14.17 -20.95
C GLU A 148 2.12 -14.94 -22.02
N GLU A 149 2.24 -16.27 -22.02
CA GLU A 149 1.53 -17.12 -22.99
C GLU A 149 0.02 -17.18 -22.71
N VAL A 150 -0.39 -17.09 -21.44
CA VAL A 150 -1.81 -16.99 -21.06
C VAL A 150 -2.40 -15.68 -21.57
N PHE A 151 -1.70 -14.55 -21.37
CA PHE A 151 -2.13 -13.24 -21.84
C PHE A 151 -2.23 -13.18 -23.36
N LYS A 152 -1.25 -13.74 -24.09
CA LYS A 152 -1.31 -13.87 -25.56
C LYS A 152 -2.50 -14.70 -26.01
N LYS A 153 -2.73 -15.88 -25.39
CA LYS A 153 -3.87 -16.77 -25.71
C LYS A 153 -5.22 -16.04 -25.59
N HIS A 154 -5.36 -15.17 -24.59
CA HIS A 154 -6.59 -14.41 -24.32
C HIS A 154 -6.65 -13.05 -25.02
N ASN A 155 -5.67 -12.70 -25.86
CA ASN A 155 -5.59 -11.38 -26.53
C ASN A 155 -5.59 -10.21 -25.54
N VAL A 156 -4.91 -10.39 -24.40
CA VAL A 156 -4.67 -9.31 -23.45
C VAL A 156 -3.65 -8.36 -24.06
N ALA A 157 -3.96 -7.06 -24.05
CA ALA A 157 -3.12 -5.98 -24.55
C ALA A 157 -2.21 -5.40 -23.46
N LEU A 158 -2.71 -5.39 -22.23
CA LEU A 158 -2.10 -4.77 -21.06
C LEU A 158 -2.64 -5.47 -19.80
N ALA A 159 -1.77 -5.80 -18.86
CA ALA A 159 -2.16 -6.34 -17.57
C ALA A 159 -1.37 -5.70 -16.42
N TYR A 160 -2.10 -5.42 -15.35
CA TYR A 160 -1.56 -4.94 -14.09
C TYR A 160 -1.90 -5.94 -12.98
N LEU A 161 -0.92 -6.27 -12.15
CA LEU A 161 -1.20 -6.75 -10.80
C LEU A 161 -1.59 -5.52 -9.97
N PHE A 162 -2.69 -5.57 -9.25
CA PHE A 162 -3.10 -4.48 -8.36
C PHE A 162 -3.47 -5.04 -6.97
N GLY A 163 -4.00 -4.19 -6.08
CA GLY A 163 -4.51 -4.66 -4.80
C GLY A 163 -3.42 -5.08 -3.80
N SER A 164 -3.67 -6.13 -3.03
CA SER A 164 -2.82 -6.48 -1.88
C SER A 164 -1.40 -6.91 -2.29
N ARG A 165 -1.28 -7.61 -3.42
CA ARG A 165 0.00 -8.06 -3.99
C ARG A 165 0.80 -6.95 -4.65
N ALA A 166 0.14 -6.01 -5.33
CA ALA A 166 0.83 -4.86 -5.93
C ALA A 166 1.31 -3.82 -4.92
N ARG A 167 0.62 -3.69 -3.78
CA ARG A 167 1.06 -2.87 -2.64
C ARG A 167 2.13 -3.56 -1.79
N GLY A 168 2.48 -4.81 -2.12
CA GLY A 168 3.40 -5.66 -1.39
C GLY A 168 2.88 -6.17 -0.03
N CYS A 169 1.73 -5.71 0.45
CA CYS A 169 1.12 -6.12 1.72
C CYS A 169 0.52 -7.55 1.72
N SER A 170 0.91 -8.38 0.75
CA SER A 170 0.32 -9.71 0.55
C SER A 170 0.89 -10.75 1.53
N ARG A 171 -0.01 -11.63 1.98
CA ARG A 171 0.31 -12.89 2.64
C ARG A 171 0.40 -14.00 1.59
N PRO A 172 1.01 -15.16 1.89
CA PRO A 172 1.10 -16.28 0.95
C PRO A 172 -0.26 -16.75 0.41
N ASP A 173 -1.33 -16.54 1.19
CA ASP A 173 -2.72 -16.86 0.87
C ASP A 173 -3.50 -15.67 0.27
N SER A 174 -2.87 -14.53 -0.01
CA SER A 174 -3.57 -13.38 -0.61
C SER A 174 -3.97 -13.65 -2.06
N ASP A 175 -5.06 -13.06 -2.47
CA ASP A 175 -5.59 -13.23 -3.82
C ASP A 175 -4.73 -12.46 -4.85
N TYR A 176 -4.70 -12.94 -6.08
CA TYR A 176 -4.08 -12.29 -7.23
C TYR A 176 -5.12 -11.41 -7.91
N ASP A 177 -5.14 -10.12 -7.55
CA ASP A 177 -5.97 -9.11 -8.21
C ASP A 177 -5.29 -8.66 -9.51
N ILE A 178 -5.82 -9.06 -10.67
CA ILE A 178 -5.23 -8.77 -11.98
C ILE A 178 -6.22 -7.96 -12.83
N ALA A 179 -5.81 -6.77 -13.24
CA ALA A 179 -6.59 -5.91 -14.12
C ALA A 179 -6.05 -6.01 -15.54
N VAL A 180 -6.92 -6.26 -16.51
CA VAL A 180 -6.53 -6.47 -17.91
C VAL A 180 -7.27 -5.58 -18.88
N ILE A 181 -6.62 -5.24 -19.99
CA ILE A 181 -7.26 -4.73 -21.20
C ILE A 181 -7.20 -5.84 -22.23
N ILE A 182 -8.35 -6.23 -22.79
CA ILE A 182 -8.42 -7.23 -23.85
C ILE A 182 -8.60 -6.51 -25.19
N SER A 183 -7.78 -6.85 -26.18
CA SER A 183 -7.79 -6.33 -27.55
C SER A 183 -8.95 -6.93 -28.37
N ARG A 184 -10.18 -6.79 -27.87
CA ARG A 184 -11.42 -7.22 -28.54
C ARG A 184 -12.52 -6.18 -28.40
N ALA A 185 -13.46 -6.19 -29.35
CA ALA A 185 -14.54 -5.21 -29.42
C ALA A 185 -15.58 -5.39 -28.29
N GLU A 186 -15.85 -6.63 -27.91
CA GLU A 186 -16.77 -6.98 -26.81
C GLU A 186 -16.03 -7.86 -25.82
N VAL A 187 -16.05 -7.45 -24.54
CA VAL A 187 -15.47 -8.20 -23.43
C VAL A 187 -16.59 -8.53 -22.45
N THR A 188 -16.70 -9.81 -22.11
CA THR A 188 -17.75 -10.33 -21.24
C THR A 188 -17.17 -10.89 -19.95
N VAL A 189 -18.02 -11.08 -18.94
CA VAL A 189 -17.63 -11.73 -17.67
C VAL A 189 -17.09 -13.15 -17.92
N MET A 190 -17.54 -13.83 -18.98
CA MET A 190 -17.01 -15.14 -19.35
C MET A 190 -15.54 -15.09 -19.79
N ASP A 191 -15.06 -13.96 -20.32
CA ASP A 191 -13.66 -13.77 -20.68
C ASP A 191 -12.80 -13.60 -19.42
N GLU A 192 -13.29 -12.83 -18.43
CA GLU A 192 -12.65 -12.70 -17.11
C GLU A 192 -12.52 -14.06 -16.41
N ILE A 193 -13.60 -14.85 -16.37
CA ILE A 193 -13.62 -16.18 -15.74
C ILE A 193 -12.62 -17.13 -16.41
N LYS A 194 -12.62 -17.19 -17.75
CA LYS A 194 -11.71 -18.09 -18.49
C LYS A 194 -10.25 -17.69 -18.30
N LEU A 195 -9.97 -16.39 -18.27
CA LEU A 195 -8.64 -15.87 -18.03
C LEU A 195 -8.20 -16.15 -16.59
N ALA A 196 -9.07 -15.97 -15.60
CA ALA A 196 -8.78 -16.29 -14.20
C ALA A 196 -8.43 -17.77 -14.00
N LEU A 197 -9.17 -18.69 -14.64
CA LEU A 197 -8.88 -20.13 -14.60
C LEU A 197 -7.51 -20.46 -15.19
N ASP A 198 -7.20 -19.96 -16.38
CA ASP A 198 -5.91 -20.24 -17.03
C ASP A 198 -4.73 -19.61 -16.26
N ILE A 199 -4.93 -18.43 -15.64
CA ILE A 199 -3.93 -17.81 -14.77
C ILE A 199 -3.72 -18.67 -13.51
N ALA A 200 -4.79 -19.14 -12.88
CA ALA A 200 -4.72 -19.98 -11.69
C ALA A 200 -3.95 -21.28 -11.95
N ASP A 201 -4.23 -21.92 -13.09
CA ASP A 201 -3.52 -23.12 -13.54
C ASP A 201 -2.03 -22.83 -13.78
N ALA A 202 -1.70 -21.72 -14.45
CA ALA A 202 -0.31 -21.33 -14.71
C ALA A 202 0.45 -21.04 -13.41
N LEU A 203 -0.18 -20.36 -12.45
CA LEU A 203 0.40 -20.04 -11.13
C LEU A 203 0.38 -21.22 -10.15
N LYS A 204 -0.32 -22.31 -10.49
CA LYS A 204 -0.55 -23.49 -9.62
C LYS A 204 -1.21 -23.11 -8.29
N VAL A 205 -2.19 -22.22 -8.35
CA VAL A 205 -2.98 -21.78 -7.19
C VAL A 205 -4.46 -22.13 -7.39
N PRO A 206 -5.25 -22.22 -6.31
CA PRO A 206 -6.70 -22.37 -6.42
C PRO A 206 -7.33 -21.23 -7.24
N ALA A 207 -8.35 -21.53 -8.05
CA ALA A 207 -9.00 -20.54 -8.91
C ALA A 207 -9.70 -19.41 -8.14
N ASP A 208 -10.17 -19.69 -6.92
CA ASP A 208 -10.74 -18.69 -6.00
C ASP A 208 -9.68 -17.72 -5.43
N LYS A 209 -8.39 -17.94 -5.72
CA LYS A 209 -7.28 -17.03 -5.41
C LYS A 209 -6.91 -16.10 -6.55
N VAL A 210 -7.63 -16.10 -7.67
CA VAL A 210 -7.36 -15.23 -8.81
C VAL A 210 -8.61 -14.42 -9.11
N ASP A 211 -8.53 -13.10 -8.97
CA ASP A 211 -9.57 -12.16 -9.37
C ASP A 211 -9.11 -11.38 -10.60
N VAL A 212 -9.91 -11.44 -11.66
CA VAL A 212 -9.59 -10.79 -12.94
C VAL A 212 -10.66 -9.76 -13.25
N VAL A 213 -10.23 -8.53 -13.52
CA VAL A 213 -11.12 -7.43 -13.89
C VAL A 213 -10.75 -6.89 -15.27
N ALA A 214 -11.72 -6.87 -16.19
CA ALA A 214 -11.54 -6.23 -17.50
C ALA A 214 -11.72 -4.71 -17.40
N LEU A 215 -10.62 -3.98 -17.58
CA LEU A 215 -10.58 -2.52 -17.59
C LEU A 215 -11.35 -1.90 -18.77
N ASN A 216 -11.67 -2.70 -19.80
CA ASN A 216 -12.55 -2.30 -20.91
C ASN A 216 -13.89 -1.74 -20.37
N ASN A 217 -14.46 -2.42 -19.36
CA ASN A 217 -15.80 -2.13 -18.85
C ASN A 217 -15.81 -1.76 -17.34
N ALA A 218 -14.67 -1.83 -16.65
CA ALA A 218 -14.59 -1.53 -15.23
C ALA A 218 -15.01 -0.08 -14.88
N ASP A 219 -15.59 0.08 -13.69
CA ASP A 219 -15.95 1.39 -13.15
C ASP A 219 -14.72 2.28 -12.91
N THR A 220 -14.93 3.59 -12.98
CA THR A 220 -13.88 4.62 -12.82
C THR A 220 -13.11 4.47 -11.50
N MET A 221 -13.75 3.99 -10.43
CA MET A 221 -13.09 3.73 -9.14
C MET A 221 -12.00 2.65 -9.25
N ILE A 222 -12.28 1.56 -9.96
CA ILE A 222 -11.31 0.47 -10.16
C ILE A 222 -10.18 0.95 -11.05
N LYS A 223 -10.51 1.63 -12.15
CA LYS A 223 -9.52 2.25 -13.05
C LYS A 223 -8.58 3.20 -12.31
N ALA A 224 -9.11 4.05 -11.44
CA ALA A 224 -8.32 4.96 -10.60
C ALA A 224 -7.40 4.20 -9.63
N LYS A 225 -7.91 3.13 -9.02
CA LYS A 225 -7.12 2.26 -8.12
C LYS A 225 -5.96 1.60 -8.87
N VAL A 226 -6.21 1.02 -10.03
CA VAL A 226 -5.18 0.38 -10.88
C VAL A 226 -4.15 1.41 -11.35
N LEU A 227 -4.58 2.61 -11.75
CA LEU A 227 -3.66 3.67 -12.16
C LEU A 227 -2.71 4.11 -11.02
N ARG A 228 -3.19 4.12 -9.78
CA ARG A 228 -2.41 4.57 -8.61
C ARG A 228 -1.51 3.48 -8.03
N GLU A 229 -1.98 2.24 -8.01
CA GLU A 229 -1.39 1.14 -7.23
C GLU A 229 -0.91 -0.04 -8.10
N GLY A 230 -1.22 -0.03 -9.40
CA GLY A 230 -0.95 -1.15 -10.30
C GLY A 230 0.52 -1.30 -10.65
N VAL A 231 1.02 -2.54 -10.57
CA VAL A 231 2.32 -2.97 -11.06
C VAL A 231 2.11 -3.65 -12.41
N ILE A 232 2.81 -3.20 -13.44
CA ILE A 232 2.68 -3.76 -14.80
C ILE A 232 3.24 -5.18 -14.78
N ILE A 233 2.43 -6.14 -15.23
CA ILE A 233 2.87 -7.53 -15.39
C ILE A 233 2.87 -8.00 -16.84
N TYR A 234 2.18 -7.30 -17.75
CA TYR A 234 2.23 -7.55 -19.19
C TYR A 234 1.85 -6.30 -19.98
N ALA A 235 2.53 -6.08 -21.11
CA ALA A 235 2.12 -5.10 -22.11
C ALA A 235 2.54 -5.61 -23.50
N GLU A 236 1.60 -5.70 -24.43
CA GLU A 236 1.89 -6.11 -25.82
C GLU A 236 2.85 -5.11 -26.48
N ASN A 237 2.64 -3.82 -26.21
CA ASN A 237 3.63 -2.79 -26.46
C ASN A 237 3.51 -1.64 -25.44
N GLU A 238 4.60 -0.90 -25.30
CA GLU A 238 4.71 0.21 -24.36
C GLU A 238 3.82 1.41 -24.71
N ASN A 239 3.38 1.53 -25.96
CA ASN A 239 2.53 2.63 -26.40
C ASN A 239 1.09 2.44 -25.91
N ILE A 240 0.56 1.21 -25.92
CA ILE A 240 -0.78 0.87 -25.39
C ILE A 240 -0.88 1.31 -23.94
N ARG A 241 0.13 0.98 -23.14
CA ARG A 241 0.25 1.41 -21.74
C ARG A 241 0.15 2.92 -21.59
N LYS A 242 1.03 3.66 -22.27
CA LYS A 242 1.10 5.13 -22.18
C LYS A 242 -0.18 5.82 -22.63
N VAL A 243 -0.83 5.31 -23.67
CA VAL A 243 -2.11 5.83 -24.18
C VAL A 243 -3.22 5.59 -23.15
N TRP A 244 -3.30 4.39 -22.59
CA TRP A 244 -4.30 4.05 -21.61
C TRP A 244 -4.12 4.83 -20.31
N GLU A 245 -2.92 4.84 -19.71
CA GLU A 245 -2.64 5.55 -18.46
C GLU A 245 -2.96 7.04 -18.58
N ARG A 246 -2.60 7.68 -19.70
CA ARG A 246 -2.92 9.09 -19.96
C ARG A 246 -4.43 9.32 -20.06
N LYS A 247 -5.14 8.49 -20.83
CA LYS A 247 -6.59 8.61 -20.98
C LYS A 247 -7.30 8.46 -19.64
N MET A 248 -6.91 7.46 -18.85
CA MET A 248 -7.49 7.21 -17.54
C MET A 248 -7.16 8.30 -16.54
N TYR A 249 -5.93 8.83 -16.55
CA TYR A 249 -5.55 9.93 -15.67
C TYR A 249 -6.45 11.15 -15.88
N LEU A 250 -6.70 11.52 -17.15
CA LEU A 250 -7.63 12.61 -17.49
C LEU A 250 -9.07 12.28 -17.06
N GLU A 251 -9.56 11.07 -17.32
CA GLU A 251 -10.91 10.63 -16.93
C GLU A 251 -11.10 10.67 -15.39
N VAL A 252 -10.08 10.27 -14.63
CA VAL A 252 -10.10 10.30 -13.15
C VAL A 252 -10.10 11.74 -12.64
N LEU A 253 -9.29 12.63 -13.22
CA LEU A 253 -9.30 14.05 -12.86
C LEU A 253 -10.66 14.69 -13.13
N ASP A 254 -11.20 14.49 -14.34
CA ASP A 254 -12.52 15.02 -14.73
C ASP A 254 -13.63 14.49 -13.82
N SER A 255 -13.58 13.20 -13.44
CA SER A 255 -14.56 12.60 -12.52
C SER A 255 -14.49 13.20 -11.11
N THR A 256 -13.28 13.55 -10.64
CA THR A 256 -13.06 14.16 -9.32
C THR A 256 -13.61 15.58 -9.29
N ASP A 257 -13.39 16.34 -10.36
CA ASP A 257 -13.93 17.69 -10.53
C ASP A 257 -15.46 17.68 -10.69
N LEU A 258 -16.02 16.74 -11.45
CA LEU A 258 -17.47 16.53 -11.57
C LEU A 258 -18.11 16.11 -10.24
N HIS A 259 -17.45 15.25 -9.45
CA HIS A 259 -17.94 14.87 -8.14
C HIS A 259 -17.92 16.05 -7.17
N ALA A 260 -16.88 16.89 -7.22
CA ALA A 260 -16.82 18.14 -6.46
C ALA A 260 -17.95 19.11 -6.85
N ILE A 261 -18.23 19.27 -8.15
CA ILE A 261 -19.32 20.12 -8.67
C ILE A 261 -20.71 19.57 -8.32
N TYR A 262 -20.93 18.26 -8.47
CA TYR A 262 -22.20 17.60 -8.13
C TYR A 262 -22.48 17.68 -6.63
N THR A 263 -21.46 17.44 -5.81
CA THR A 263 -21.53 17.57 -4.35
C THR A 263 -21.86 19.01 -3.96
N ALA A 264 -21.15 20.00 -4.51
CA ALA A 264 -21.42 21.42 -4.26
C ALA A 264 -22.85 21.85 -4.67
N ARG A 265 -23.36 21.37 -5.81
CA ARG A 265 -24.74 21.66 -6.28
C ARG A 265 -25.82 20.94 -5.48
N THR A 266 -25.54 19.75 -4.97
CA THR A 266 -26.52 18.99 -4.17
C THR A 266 -26.63 19.58 -2.77
N PHE A 267 -25.51 20.02 -2.17
CA PHE A 267 -25.50 20.75 -0.91
C PHE A 267 -26.06 22.17 -1.00
N SER A 268 -25.91 22.86 -2.13
CA SER A 268 -26.52 24.18 -2.32
C SER A 268 -28.05 24.13 -2.42
N LYS A 269 -28.64 23.00 -2.86
CA LYS A 269 -30.09 22.75 -2.86
C LYS A 269 -30.65 22.36 -1.48
N LEU A 270 -29.80 21.93 -0.54
CA LEU A 270 -30.17 21.65 0.85
C LEU A 270 -30.16 22.90 1.75
N ARG A 271 -29.65 24.04 1.27
CA ARG A 271 -29.85 25.35 1.92
C ARG A 271 -31.25 25.86 1.59
N PHE A 272 -32.19 25.63 2.51
CA PHE A 272 -33.55 26.18 2.45
C PHE A 272 -33.55 27.71 2.26
N PRO A 273 -34.53 28.28 1.52
CA PRO A 273 -34.73 29.72 1.45
C PRO A 273 -35.14 30.26 2.83
N CYS A 274 -34.40 31.24 3.34
CA CYS A 274 -34.82 32.02 4.49
C CYS A 274 -36.11 32.79 4.14
N ASN A 275 -37.25 32.33 4.66
CA ASN A 275 -38.45 33.14 4.79
C ASN A 275 -38.53 33.67 6.22
N TRP A 276 -38.33 34.98 6.37
CA TRP A 276 -38.92 35.82 7.42
C TRP A 276 -39.31 37.14 6.76
#